data_AF-A0A9D2QA21-F1
#
_entry.id   AF-A0A9D2QA21-F1
#
_cell.length_a   1.000
_cell.length_b   1.000
_cell.length_c   1.000
_cell.angle_alpha   90.00
_cell.angle_beta   90.00
_cell.angle_gamma   90.00
#
_symmetry.space_group_name_H-M   'P 1'
#
loop_
_entity.id
_entity.type
_entity.pdbx_description
1 polymer ?
#
loop_
_entity_poly.entity_id
_entity_poly.type
_entity_poly.pdbx_seq_one_letter_code
_entity_poly.pdbx_strand_id
1 'polypeptide(L)'
;MKRMWEIMTAAGLSILLLSGCVMNTGARVYDNEKVLAGDSNSYNLANYSGSQSDQTVSGSAEKLEGMDAIWELDTDEEKEVNISYSLTVTSGKAKLIYVSPDRTVTTLTECIAGEENGKSASETIKAETGENRIRLVGAEGTSLEYEFTTDIGEVGTFGG
;
A
#
# COMPACT_ATOMS: atom_id res chain seq x y z
N MET A 1 -67.02 4.82 -19.67
CA MET A 1 -67.48 3.86 -18.64
C MET A 1 -66.30 2.98 -18.25
N LYS A 2 -65.93 3.00 -16.96
CA LYS A 2 -65.39 1.88 -16.14
C LYS A 2 -64.25 1.04 -16.79
N ARG A 3 -63.04 0.95 -16.23
CA ARG A 3 -62.71 0.77 -14.81
C ARG A 3 -61.19 0.77 -14.59
N MET A 4 -60.77 1.47 -13.54
CA MET A 4 -59.58 1.17 -12.74
C MET A 4 -59.50 -0.31 -12.39
N TRP A 5 -58.29 -0.87 -12.45
CA TRP A 5 -57.81 -1.75 -11.40
C TRP A 5 -56.28 -1.60 -11.31
N GLU A 6 -55.83 -0.99 -10.23
CA GLU A 6 -54.46 -1.02 -9.71
C GLU A 6 -54.17 -2.43 -9.15
N ILE A 7 -53.29 -3.23 -9.76
CA ILE A 7 -52.66 -4.36 -9.05
C ILE A 7 -51.25 -3.91 -8.67
N MET A 8 -51.14 -3.35 -7.47
CA MET A 8 -49.91 -3.42 -6.71
C MET A 8 -49.68 -4.89 -6.33
N THR A 9 -48.65 -5.51 -6.89
CA THR A 9 -48.07 -6.73 -6.30
C THR A 9 -46.57 -6.56 -6.24
N ALA A 10 -46.11 -6.43 -5.00
CA ALA A 10 -44.72 -6.37 -4.60
C ALA A 10 -43.98 -7.67 -4.97
N ALA A 11 -42.80 -7.51 -5.54
CA ALA A 11 -41.73 -8.49 -5.47
C ALA A 11 -40.45 -7.70 -5.19
N GLY A 12 -40.21 -7.43 -3.90
CA GLY A 12 -38.94 -6.89 -3.42
C GLY A 12 -37.85 -7.91 -3.65
N LEU A 13 -37.15 -7.78 -4.78
CA LEU A 13 -35.93 -8.51 -5.06
C LEU A 13 -34.80 -7.80 -4.29
N SER A 14 -34.74 -8.01 -2.98
CA SER A 14 -33.55 -7.68 -2.19
C SER A 14 -32.42 -8.58 -2.63
N ILE A 15 -31.65 -8.11 -3.62
CA ILE A 15 -30.35 -8.65 -3.95
C ILE A 15 -29.45 -8.27 -2.77
N LEU A 16 -29.35 -9.18 -1.80
CA LEU A 16 -28.24 -9.19 -0.85
C LEU A 16 -26.98 -9.45 -1.67
N LEU A 17 -26.39 -8.39 -2.20
CA LEU A 17 -24.99 -8.39 -2.60
C LEU A 17 -24.21 -8.57 -1.29
N LEU A 18 -24.02 -9.82 -0.89
CA LEU A 18 -22.91 -10.21 -0.05
C LEU A 18 -21.67 -9.89 -0.89
N SER A 19 -21.23 -8.64 -0.83
CA SER A 19 -19.85 -8.28 -1.14
C SER A 19 -19.03 -9.12 -0.17
N GLY A 20 -18.61 -10.29 -0.63
CA GLY A 20 -17.75 -11.16 0.13
C GLY A 20 -16.56 -10.32 0.54
N CYS A 21 -16.42 -10.09 1.84
CA CYS A 21 -15.14 -9.75 2.41
C CYS A 21 -14.25 -10.95 2.09
N VAL A 22 -13.57 -10.91 0.94
CA VAL A 22 -12.48 -11.83 0.66
C VAL A 22 -11.46 -11.48 1.72
N MET A 23 -11.45 -12.27 2.79
CA MET A 23 -10.46 -12.22 3.84
C MET A 23 -9.14 -12.60 3.18
N ASN A 24 -8.47 -11.58 2.64
CA ASN A 24 -7.22 -11.72 1.93
C ASN A 24 -6.16 -11.92 3.00
N THR A 25 -5.89 -13.18 3.37
CA THR A 25 -4.69 -13.56 4.11
C THR A 25 -3.51 -12.93 3.36
N GLY A 26 -2.78 -12.03 3.99
CA GLY A 26 -1.83 -11.13 3.35
C GLY A 26 -0.64 -11.81 2.64
N ALA A 27 -0.45 -13.13 2.80
CA ALA A 27 0.32 -13.96 1.87
C ALA A 27 -0.08 -13.77 0.37
N ARG A 28 -1.33 -13.40 0.09
CA ARG A 28 -1.84 -13.13 -1.28
C ARG A 28 -1.64 -11.68 -1.75
N VAL A 29 -1.23 -10.77 -0.87
CA VAL A 29 -1.00 -9.35 -1.23
C VAL A 29 0.38 -9.18 -1.83
N TYR A 30 1.39 -9.85 -1.25
CA TYR A 30 2.80 -9.58 -1.53
C TYR A 30 3.17 -9.67 -3.01
N ASP A 31 2.66 -10.68 -3.73
CA ASP A 31 2.99 -10.93 -5.14
C ASP A 31 1.81 -10.62 -6.09
N ASN A 32 0.83 -9.82 -5.65
CA ASN A 32 -0.39 -9.52 -6.41
C ASN A 32 -0.46 -8.05 -6.80
N GLU A 33 0.12 -7.71 -7.94
CA GLU A 33 0.20 -6.33 -8.47
C GLU A 33 -1.16 -5.64 -8.52
N LYS A 34 -2.24 -6.35 -8.86
CA LYS A 34 -3.59 -5.77 -8.88
C LYS A 34 -4.04 -5.28 -7.50
N VAL A 35 -3.67 -6.02 -6.44
CA VAL A 35 -3.96 -5.61 -5.07
C VAL A 35 -3.00 -4.50 -4.64
N LEU A 36 -1.70 -4.64 -4.97
CA LEU A 36 -0.67 -3.65 -4.64
C LEU A 36 -0.94 -2.27 -5.24
N ALA A 37 -1.46 -2.23 -6.47
CA ALA A 37 -1.82 -0.99 -7.16
C ALA A 37 -3.18 -0.42 -6.72
N GLY A 38 -3.92 -1.12 -5.85
CA GLY A 38 -5.21 -0.66 -5.35
C GLY A 38 -5.06 0.52 -4.39
N ASP A 39 -6.18 1.18 -4.10
CA ASP A 39 -6.22 2.34 -3.23
C ASP A 39 -6.29 1.96 -1.73
N SER A 40 -6.65 0.70 -1.44
CA SER A 40 -6.86 0.23 -0.06
C SER A 40 -5.58 -0.28 0.59
N ASN A 41 -5.38 0.12 1.84
CA ASN A 41 -4.36 -0.46 2.71
C ASN A 41 -4.94 -1.71 3.39
N SER A 42 -4.08 -2.70 3.62
CA SER A 42 -4.50 -3.95 4.26
C SER A 42 -3.28 -4.58 4.92
N TYR A 43 -3.26 -4.60 6.24
CA TYR A 43 -2.12 -5.10 6.99
C TYR A 43 -2.53 -5.76 8.30
N ASN A 44 -1.69 -6.71 8.74
CA ASN A 44 -1.60 -7.18 10.11
C ASN A 44 -0.25 -6.75 10.66
N LEU A 45 -0.25 -6.24 11.90
CA LEU A 45 0.93 -5.64 12.49
C LEU A 45 1.06 -6.03 13.96
N ALA A 46 2.25 -6.41 14.39
CA ALA A 46 2.57 -6.70 15.78
C ALA A 46 3.88 -6.00 16.19
N ASN A 47 3.86 -5.42 17.40
CA ASN A 47 5.00 -4.72 18.01
C ASN A 47 5.60 -3.66 17.08
N TYR A 48 4.73 -2.79 16.55
CA TYR A 48 5.15 -1.69 15.68
C TYR A 48 5.53 -0.44 16.46
N SER A 49 6.55 0.24 15.97
CA SER A 49 6.91 1.60 16.34
C SER A 49 7.16 2.39 15.07
N GLY A 50 6.55 3.57 14.96
CA GLY A 50 6.72 4.48 13.82
C GLY A 50 7.03 5.88 14.29
N SER A 51 7.75 6.63 13.47
CA SER A 51 7.97 8.07 13.69
C SER A 51 8.01 8.82 12.37
N GLN A 52 7.63 10.09 12.44
CA GLN A 52 7.70 11.01 11.31
C GLN A 52 8.32 12.32 11.80
N SER A 53 9.26 12.83 11.02
CA SER A 53 9.85 14.17 11.21
C SER A 53 10.10 14.77 9.84
N ASP A 54 9.55 15.96 9.60
CA ASP A 54 9.62 16.64 8.31
C ASP A 54 9.17 15.73 7.16
N GLN A 55 10.05 15.48 6.19
CA GLN A 55 9.82 14.62 5.02
C GLN A 55 10.43 13.22 5.18
N THR A 56 10.69 12.83 6.42
CA THR A 56 11.21 11.50 6.77
C THR A 56 10.18 10.74 7.59
N VAL A 57 9.94 9.49 7.21
CA VAL A 57 9.20 8.50 7.99
C VAL A 57 10.08 7.29 8.25
N SER A 58 10.01 6.76 9.45
CA SER A 58 10.68 5.52 9.82
C SER A 58 9.80 4.64 10.68
N GLY A 59 10.13 3.36 10.75
CA GLY A 59 9.47 2.45 11.67
C GLY A 59 10.08 1.07 11.68
N SER A 60 9.61 0.27 12.63
CA SER A 60 9.98 -1.14 12.78
C SER A 60 8.77 -1.97 13.19
N ALA A 61 8.77 -3.24 12.81
CA ALA A 61 7.75 -4.21 13.18
C ALA A 61 8.38 -5.57 13.41
N GLU A 62 7.93 -6.30 14.43
CA GLU A 62 8.34 -7.70 14.63
C GLU A 62 7.56 -8.66 13.73
N LYS A 63 6.28 -8.33 13.45
CA LYS A 63 5.48 -9.05 12.47
C LYS A 63 4.65 -8.07 11.67
N LEU A 64 4.92 -8.01 10.38
CA LEU A 64 4.12 -7.37 9.36
C LEU A 64 3.58 -8.46 8.43
N GLU A 65 2.39 -8.23 7.92
CA GLU A 65 1.84 -8.92 6.75
C GLU A 65 0.95 -7.91 6.02
N GLY A 66 1.09 -7.77 4.70
CA GLY A 66 0.27 -6.87 3.89
C GLY A 66 1.00 -5.60 3.47
N MET A 67 0.29 -4.50 3.30
CA MET A 67 0.84 -3.26 2.76
C MET A 67 0.17 -1.99 3.32
N ASP A 68 0.94 -0.91 3.26
CA ASP A 68 0.45 0.45 3.48
C ASP A 68 1.25 1.44 2.62
N ALA A 69 0.64 2.59 2.31
CA ALA A 69 1.33 3.72 1.69
C ALA A 69 2.10 4.49 2.78
N ILE A 70 3.39 4.73 2.53
CA ILE A 70 4.24 5.53 3.43
C ILE A 70 4.61 6.89 2.81
N TRP A 71 4.27 7.08 1.54
CA TRP A 71 4.40 8.34 0.82
C TRP A 71 3.35 8.45 -0.28
N GLU A 72 2.81 9.66 -0.44
CA GLU A 72 1.86 10.01 -1.49
C GLU A 72 2.21 11.38 -2.10
N LEU A 73 1.93 11.53 -3.40
CA LEU A 73 2.02 12.80 -4.11
C LEU A 73 0.93 12.88 -5.18
N ASP A 74 0.00 13.82 -5.02
CA ASP A 74 -0.90 14.24 -6.08
C ASP A 74 -0.30 15.47 -6.79
N THR A 75 -0.19 15.41 -8.12
CA THR A 75 0.45 16.45 -8.91
C THR A 75 -0.25 16.66 -10.25
N ASP A 76 -0.34 17.91 -10.70
CA ASP A 76 -0.94 18.31 -11.98
C ASP A 76 0.05 18.26 -13.16
N GLU A 77 1.33 18.08 -12.88
CA GLU A 77 2.41 17.94 -13.87
C GLU A 77 3.42 16.86 -13.44
N GLU A 78 4.18 16.34 -14.41
CA GLU A 78 5.28 15.41 -14.16
C GLU A 78 6.36 16.08 -13.28
N LYS A 79 6.84 15.36 -12.26
CA LYS A 79 7.86 15.87 -11.33
C LYS A 79 8.98 14.86 -11.10
N GLU A 80 10.20 15.35 -11.00
CA GLU A 80 11.32 14.56 -10.47
C GLU A 80 11.28 14.66 -8.93
N VAL A 81 11.20 13.52 -8.25
CA VAL A 81 11.16 13.42 -6.79
C VAL A 81 12.43 12.71 -6.33
N ASN A 82 13.19 13.34 -5.46
CA ASN A 82 14.38 12.72 -4.89
C ASN A 82 14.01 11.97 -3.63
N ILE A 83 14.25 10.66 -3.65
CA ILE A 83 13.96 9.79 -2.52
C ILE A 83 15.24 9.18 -1.99
N SER A 84 15.27 8.90 -0.69
CA SER A 84 16.23 8.01 -0.08
C SER A 84 15.53 7.04 0.86
N TYR A 85 15.96 5.79 0.84
CA TYR A 85 15.36 4.78 1.69
C TYR A 85 16.39 3.82 2.26
N SER A 86 16.01 3.23 3.38
CA SER A 86 16.66 2.07 3.99
C SER A 86 15.59 1.05 4.34
N LEU A 87 15.82 -0.21 4.00
CA LEU A 87 14.97 -1.33 4.36
C LEU A 87 15.85 -2.45 4.88
N THR A 88 15.61 -2.89 6.10
CA THR A 88 16.26 -4.06 6.70
C THR A 88 15.19 -5.08 7.07
N VAL A 89 15.39 -6.34 6.69
CA VAL A 89 14.50 -7.47 6.95
C VAL A 89 15.27 -8.53 7.74
N THR A 90 14.80 -8.81 8.94
CA THR A 90 15.40 -9.80 9.85
C THR A 90 14.67 -11.15 9.84
N SER A 91 13.42 -11.16 9.38
CA SER A 91 12.64 -12.37 9.12
C SER A 91 11.64 -12.13 7.98
N GLY A 92 11.36 -13.15 7.17
CA GLY A 92 10.45 -13.03 6.02
C GLY A 92 11.05 -12.26 4.83
N LYS A 93 10.19 -11.56 4.09
CA LYS A 93 10.58 -10.70 2.97
C LYS A 93 9.74 -9.42 2.93
N ALA A 94 10.36 -8.32 2.51
CA ALA A 94 9.71 -7.01 2.37
C ALA A 94 10.16 -6.31 1.09
N LYS A 95 9.33 -5.43 0.56
CA LYS A 95 9.69 -4.56 -0.56
C LYS A 95 9.09 -3.16 -0.43
N LEU A 96 9.78 -2.19 -1.02
CA LEU A 96 9.19 -0.90 -1.36
C LEU A 96 8.80 -0.92 -2.83
N ILE A 97 7.59 -0.49 -3.10
CA ILE A 97 7.07 -0.34 -4.47
C ILE A 97 6.65 1.10 -4.71
N TYR A 98 6.84 1.57 -5.93
CA TYR A 98 6.22 2.77 -6.48
C TYR A 98 4.98 2.35 -7.29
N VAL A 99 3.88 3.08 -7.09
CA VAL A 99 2.62 2.91 -7.82
C VAL A 99 2.32 4.24 -8.52
N SER A 100 2.33 4.22 -9.84
CA SER A 100 1.96 5.35 -10.69
C SER A 100 0.42 5.54 -10.75
N PRO A 101 -0.05 6.72 -11.19
CA PRO A 101 -1.48 7.00 -11.35
C PRO A 101 -2.22 6.01 -12.27
N ASP A 102 -1.53 5.44 -13.26
CA ASP A 102 -2.08 4.42 -14.17
C ASP A 102 -2.13 3.01 -13.56
N ARG A 103 -1.75 2.86 -12.29
CA ARG A 103 -1.72 1.62 -11.51
C ARG A 103 -0.60 0.65 -11.90
N THR A 104 0.44 1.13 -12.57
CA THR A 104 1.66 0.35 -12.77
C THR A 104 2.44 0.24 -11.46
N VAL A 105 2.91 -0.97 -11.13
CA VAL A 105 3.70 -1.25 -9.93
C VAL A 105 5.17 -1.44 -10.34
N THR A 106 6.06 -0.66 -9.73
CA THR A 106 7.51 -0.80 -9.90
C THR A 106 8.16 -1.10 -8.56
N THR A 107 8.92 -2.19 -8.46
CA THR A 107 9.69 -2.50 -7.25
C THR A 107 10.94 -1.63 -7.19
N LEU A 108 11.08 -0.82 -6.14
CA LEU A 108 12.28 0.00 -5.89
C LEU A 108 13.36 -0.85 -5.20
N THR A 109 12.95 -1.62 -4.20
CA THR A 109 13.85 -2.53 -3.48
C THR A 109 13.09 -3.72 -2.91
N GLU A 110 13.74 -4.87 -2.85
CA GLU A 110 13.23 -6.07 -2.18
C GLU A 110 14.36 -6.68 -1.34
N CYS A 111 14.03 -7.05 -0.10
CA CYS A 111 14.94 -7.65 0.88
C CYS A 111 14.33 -8.96 1.40
N ILE A 112 15.16 -10.00 1.48
CA ILE A 112 14.78 -11.34 1.92
C ILE A 112 15.75 -11.76 3.01
N ALA A 113 15.22 -12.10 4.18
CA ALA A 113 16.03 -12.54 5.31
C ALA A 113 16.82 -13.82 4.94
N GLY A 114 18.13 -13.81 5.17
CA GLY A 114 19.06 -14.90 4.86
C GLY A 114 19.72 -14.80 3.48
N GLU A 115 19.25 -13.94 2.60
CA GLU A 115 19.83 -13.71 1.27
C GLU A 115 20.43 -12.31 1.19
N GLU A 116 19.59 -11.30 1.39
CA GLU A 116 19.96 -9.90 1.34
C GLU A 116 19.11 -9.15 2.36
N ASN A 117 19.65 -9.05 3.58
CA ASN A 117 18.92 -8.60 4.76
C ASN A 117 18.67 -7.10 4.79
N GLY A 118 19.31 -6.31 3.93
CA GLY A 118 19.01 -4.89 3.88
C GLY A 118 19.62 -4.18 2.69
N LYS A 119 18.94 -3.11 2.28
CA LYS A 119 19.30 -2.22 1.19
C LYS A 119 19.06 -0.78 1.59
N SER A 120 19.97 0.09 1.18
CA SER A 120 19.77 1.53 1.25
C SER A 120 20.20 2.15 -0.08
N ALA A 121 19.42 3.12 -0.55
CA ALA A 121 19.70 3.81 -1.80
C ALA A 121 19.15 5.24 -1.77
N SER A 122 19.63 6.04 -2.71
CA SER A 122 19.05 7.33 -3.06
C SER A 122 18.88 7.36 -4.56
N GLU A 123 17.69 7.74 -5.03
CA GLU A 123 17.36 7.78 -6.45
C GLU A 123 16.30 8.84 -6.73
N THR A 124 16.11 9.12 -8.02
CA THR A 124 15.10 10.05 -8.49
C THR A 124 14.01 9.25 -9.19
N ILE A 125 12.77 9.36 -8.70
CA ILE A 125 11.59 8.82 -9.38
C ILE A 125 10.95 9.92 -10.23
N LYS A 126 10.29 9.52 -11.32
CA LYS A 126 9.48 10.41 -12.15
C LYS A 126 8.03 10.23 -11.76
N ALA A 127 7.51 11.13 -10.92
CA ALA A 127 6.10 11.17 -10.58
C ALA A 127 5.30 11.68 -11.79
N GLU A 128 4.25 10.96 -12.14
CA GLU A 128 3.35 11.29 -13.25
C GLU A 128 2.21 12.19 -12.79
N THR A 129 1.50 12.86 -13.72
CA THR A 129 0.29 13.60 -13.38
C THR A 129 -0.78 12.70 -12.75
N GLY A 130 -1.25 13.06 -11.57
CA GLY A 130 -2.23 12.33 -10.76
C GLY A 130 -1.65 11.80 -9.45
N GLU A 131 -2.31 10.78 -8.89
CA GLU A 131 -1.96 10.19 -7.59
C GLU A 131 -0.79 9.19 -7.71
N ASN A 132 0.33 9.53 -7.10
CA ASN A 132 1.52 8.71 -7.01
C ASN A 132 1.68 8.19 -5.58
N ARG A 133 2.15 6.95 -5.40
CA ARG A 133 2.32 6.36 -4.07
C ARG A 133 3.59 5.52 -3.98
N ILE A 134 4.19 5.49 -2.79
CA ILE A 134 5.17 4.47 -2.41
C ILE A 134 4.59 3.67 -1.27
N ARG A 135 4.60 2.34 -1.43
CA ARG A 135 4.06 1.40 -0.45
C ARG A 135 5.16 0.53 0.12
N LEU A 136 5.12 0.34 1.44
CA LEU A 136 5.86 -0.72 2.12
C LEU A 136 4.99 -1.98 2.12
N VAL A 137 5.58 -3.12 1.73
CA VAL A 137 4.87 -4.39 1.59
C VAL A 137 5.66 -5.47 2.33
N GLY A 138 5.02 -6.16 3.27
CA GLY A 138 5.59 -7.30 4.00
C GLY A 138 4.85 -8.60 3.69
N ALA A 139 5.60 -9.68 3.47
CA ALA A 139 5.04 -11.03 3.46
C ALA A 139 4.61 -11.46 4.87
N GLU A 140 3.96 -12.62 5.00
CA GLU A 140 3.49 -13.12 6.29
C GLU A 140 4.63 -13.24 7.32
N GLY A 141 4.44 -12.61 8.48
CA GLY A 141 5.38 -12.72 9.61
C GLY A 141 6.70 -11.99 9.40
N THR A 142 6.75 -11.00 8.51
CA THR A 142 7.96 -10.26 8.21
C THR A 142 8.37 -9.37 9.39
N SER A 143 9.63 -9.44 9.79
CA SER A 143 10.24 -8.55 10.79
C SER A 143 11.16 -7.57 10.07
N LEU A 144 10.96 -6.26 10.26
CA LEU A 144 11.67 -5.24 9.51
C LEU A 144 11.94 -3.96 10.28
N GLU A 145 12.85 -3.17 9.75
CA GLU A 145 13.08 -1.76 10.05
C GLU A 145 13.19 -1.00 8.73
N TYR A 146 12.60 0.20 8.65
CA TYR A 146 12.64 1.03 7.46
C TYR A 146 12.81 2.51 7.81
N GLU A 147 13.37 3.24 6.86
CA GLU A 147 13.37 4.69 6.80
C GLU A 147 13.14 5.10 5.34
N PHE A 148 12.33 6.13 5.13
CA PHE A 148 12.05 6.73 3.84
C PHE A 148 12.08 8.24 4.00
N THR A 149 12.80 8.91 3.11
CA THR A 149 12.86 10.38 3.01
C THR A 149 12.59 10.80 1.58
N THR A 150 11.91 11.92 1.43
CA THR A 150 11.63 12.57 0.14
C THR A 150 11.94 14.06 0.22
N ASP A 151 12.08 14.73 -0.93
CA ASP A 151 12.13 16.19 -0.99
C ASP A 151 10.74 16.83 -1.12
N ILE A 152 9.78 16.13 -1.74
CA ILE A 152 8.38 16.58 -1.90
C ILE A 152 7.37 15.44 -1.69
N GLY A 153 6.12 15.83 -1.46
CA GLY A 153 4.99 14.94 -1.17
C GLY A 153 4.67 14.85 0.32
N GLU A 154 3.83 13.90 0.67
CA GLU A 154 3.40 13.66 2.04
C GLU A 154 3.89 12.28 2.49
N VAL A 155 4.59 12.23 3.62
CA VAL A 155 4.98 10.96 4.26
C VAL A 155 4.04 10.66 5.42
N GLY A 156 3.84 9.37 5.68
CA GLY A 156 2.99 8.88 6.77
C GLY A 156 3.52 7.60 7.38
N THR A 157 3.41 7.47 8.71
CA THR A 157 3.78 6.24 9.43
C THR A 157 2.92 5.08 8.95
N PHE A 158 3.53 3.90 8.84
CA PHE A 158 2.81 2.67 8.51
C PHE A 158 1.68 2.40 9.53
N GLY A 159 0.46 2.29 9.04
CA GLY A 159 -0.77 2.10 9.79
C GLY A 159 -1.29 3.33 10.53
N GLY A 160 -0.78 4.52 10.19
CA GLY A 160 -1.13 5.82 10.76
C GLY A 160 -2.36 6.49 10.16
#